data_AF-A0A933A331-F1
#
_entry.id   AF-A0A933A331-F1
#
_cell.length_a   1.000
_cell.length_b   1.000
_cell.length_c   1.000
_cell.angle_alpha   90.00
_cell.angle_beta   90.00
_cell.angle_gamma   90.00
#
_symmetry.space_group_name_H-M   'P 1'
#
loop_
_entity.id
_entity.type
_entity.pdbx_description
1 polymer ?
#
loop_
_entity_poly.entity_id
_entity_poly.type
_entity_poly.pdbx_seq_one_letter_code
_entity_poly.pdbx_strand_id
1 'polypeptide(L)'
;ASPGPWQAHTARDAESLVYRRTGRDPWEPVLDGLPDPGGTTRFVLAFHPAEPGVAYAANNQGIYRSADAGFTWERLDIPWPARYRSQRVEGLAVIENG
;
A
#
# COMPACT_ATOMS: atom_id res chain seq x y z
N ALA A 1 23.85 -19.40 -15.14
CA ALA A 1 22.69 -20.06 -15.76
C ALA A 1 21.44 -19.50 -15.10
N SER A 2 20.58 -18.83 -15.85
CA SER A 2 19.35 -18.24 -15.31
C SER A 2 18.23 -19.28 -15.37
N PRO A 3 17.53 -19.60 -14.27
CA PRO A 3 16.35 -20.46 -14.32
C PRO A 3 15.23 -19.73 -15.07
N GLY A 4 14.52 -20.46 -15.94
CA GLY A 4 13.58 -19.91 -16.90
C GLY A 4 12.31 -19.27 -16.29
N PRO A 5 11.51 -18.59 -17.13
CA PRO A 5 10.36 -17.74 -16.77
C PRO A 5 9.14 -18.47 -16.15
N TRP A 6 9.30 -19.71 -15.69
CA TRP A 6 8.23 -20.55 -15.14
C TRP A 6 8.28 -20.68 -13.61
N GLN A 7 9.31 -20.14 -12.95
CA GLN A 7 9.33 -19.91 -11.49
C GLN A 7 8.81 -18.52 -11.09
N ALA A 8 8.61 -17.61 -12.05
CA ALA A 8 8.23 -16.22 -11.78
C ALA A 8 6.71 -16.01 -11.53
N HIS A 9 5.88 -17.05 -11.71
CA HIS A 9 4.42 -16.95 -11.56
C HIS A 9 3.79 -18.19 -10.93
N THR A 10 4.17 -18.53 -9.69
CA THR A 10 3.17 -19.14 -8.79
C THR A 10 2.50 -18.01 -8.04
N ALA A 11 1.40 -17.53 -8.62
CA ALA A 11 0.47 -16.54 -8.08
C ALA A 11 -0.32 -17.04 -6.86
N ARG A 12 0.33 -17.71 -5.90
CA ARG A 12 -0.34 -18.07 -4.64
C ARG A 12 -0.32 -16.95 -3.62
N ASP A 13 0.70 -16.11 -3.63
CA ASP A 13 0.79 -14.98 -2.72
C ASP A 13 1.33 -13.79 -3.50
N ALA A 14 0.46 -12.95 -4.06
CA ALA A 14 0.93 -11.67 -4.60
C ALA A 14 1.60 -10.91 -3.45
N GLU A 15 2.81 -10.40 -3.68
CA GLU A 15 3.52 -9.59 -2.70
C GLU A 15 3.60 -8.15 -3.20
N SER A 16 3.05 -7.23 -2.42
CA SER A 16 3.09 -5.80 -2.69
C SER A 16 3.75 -5.06 -1.54
N LEU A 17 4.83 -4.34 -1.85
CA LEU A 17 5.59 -3.54 -0.90
C LEU A 17 5.43 -2.05 -1.24
N VAL A 18 5.46 -1.21 -0.21
CA VAL A 18 5.62 0.24 -0.34
C VAL A 18 7.08 0.57 -0.08
N TYR A 19 7.69 1.37 -0.95
CA TYR A 19 9.04 1.90 -0.75
C TYR A 19 8.97 3.42 -0.61
N ARG A 20 9.84 3.97 0.23
CA ARG A 20 9.96 5.40 0.48
C ARG A 20 11.42 5.84 0.36
N ARG A 21 11.62 7.11 0.00
CA ARG A 21 12.95 7.73 -0.15
C ARG A 21 12.90 9.20 0.20
N THR A 22 13.92 9.69 0.89
CA THR A 22 14.11 11.12 1.17
C THR A 22 15.22 11.67 0.28
N GLY A 23 14.96 12.76 -0.46
CA GLY A 23 15.99 13.44 -1.26
C GLY A 23 16.72 12.53 -2.26
N ARG A 24 18.00 12.26 -2.00
CA ARG A 24 18.89 11.42 -2.83
C ARG A 24 19.29 10.09 -2.18
N ASP A 25 18.77 9.81 -0.99
CA ASP A 25 19.05 8.55 -0.28
C ASP A 25 18.54 7.34 -1.08
N PRO A 26 18.92 6.10 -0.73
CA PRO A 26 18.33 4.90 -1.31
C PRO A 26 16.82 4.78 -1.01
N TRP A 27 16.12 4.00 -1.82
CA TRP A 27 14.75 3.58 -1.50
C TRP A 27 14.78 2.52 -0.39
N GLU A 28 13.91 2.69 0.61
CA GLU A 28 13.78 1.78 1.75
C GLU A 28 12.36 1.21 1.78
N PRO A 29 12.20 -0.09 2.11
CA PRO A 29 10.87 -0.68 2.28
C PRO A 29 10.20 -0.09 3.52
N VAL A 30 8.92 0.24 3.40
CA VAL A 30 8.06 0.64 4.50
C VAL A 30 7.20 -0.56 4.88
N LEU A 31 7.41 -1.07 6.09
CA LEU A 31 6.70 -2.23 6.61
C LEU A 31 5.85 -1.88 7.84
N ASP A 32 6.22 -0.83 8.57
CA ASP A 32 5.57 -0.48 9.83
C ASP A 32 4.11 -0.05 9.61
N GLY A 33 3.19 -0.76 10.27
CA GLY A 33 1.75 -0.57 10.19
C GLY A 33 1.08 -0.93 8.87
N LEU A 34 1.82 -1.49 7.91
CA LEU A 34 1.30 -2.11 6.69
C LEU A 34 1.11 -3.63 6.89
N PRO A 35 0.23 -4.28 6.11
CA PRO A 35 0.05 -5.73 6.19
C PRO A 35 1.31 -6.46 5.73
N ASP A 36 1.45 -7.71 6.17
CA ASP A 36 2.44 -8.63 5.60
C ASP A 36 2.30 -8.64 4.05
N PRO A 37 3.40 -8.59 3.29
CA PRO A 37 3.32 -8.54 1.84
C PRO A 37 2.59 -9.74 1.24
N GLY A 38 2.65 -10.93 1.86
CA GLY A 38 2.04 -12.14 1.35
C GLY A 38 0.53 -12.00 1.13
N GLY A 39 0.08 -12.29 -0.09
CA GLY A 39 -1.34 -12.24 -0.44
C GLY A 39 -1.92 -10.83 -0.55
N THR A 40 -1.06 -9.81 -0.78
CA THR A 40 -1.48 -8.42 -0.97
C THR A 40 -1.47 -8.00 -2.44
N THR A 41 -2.51 -7.27 -2.83
CA THR A 41 -2.54 -6.55 -4.10
C THR A 41 -1.76 -5.24 -3.97
N ARG A 42 -1.39 -4.65 -5.12
CA ARG A 42 -0.77 -3.32 -5.16
C ARG A 42 -1.55 -2.31 -4.32
N PHE A 43 -0.83 -1.42 -3.66
CA PHE A 43 -1.44 -0.26 -3.03
C PHE A 43 -1.85 0.78 -4.07
N VAL A 44 -2.97 1.44 -3.82
CA VAL A 44 -3.29 2.74 -4.40
C VAL A 44 -3.00 3.79 -3.32
N LEU A 45 -2.20 4.79 -3.66
CA LEU A 45 -1.75 5.85 -2.75
C LEU A 45 -2.36 7.19 -3.14
N ALA A 46 -2.71 8.00 -2.14
CA ALA A 46 -3.16 9.38 -2.32
C ALA A 46 -2.65 10.25 -1.17
N PHE A 47 -2.09 11.42 -1.50
CA PHE A 47 -1.68 12.41 -0.51
C PHE A 47 -2.84 13.37 -0.21
N HIS A 48 -2.92 13.86 1.02
CA HIS A 48 -3.89 14.88 1.39
C HIS A 48 -3.50 16.23 0.74
N PRO A 49 -4.43 16.92 0.06
CA PRO A 49 -4.10 18.14 -0.67
C PRO A 49 -3.72 19.35 0.21
N ALA A 50 -4.35 19.55 1.37
CA ALA A 50 -4.01 20.67 2.29
C ALA A 50 -3.26 20.27 3.58
N GLU A 51 -2.97 18.99 3.80
CA GLU A 51 -2.27 18.53 5.01
C GLU A 51 -0.96 17.83 4.62
N PRO A 52 0.15 18.57 4.52
CA PRO A 52 1.46 17.99 4.19
C PRO A 52 1.83 16.88 5.16
N GLY A 53 2.30 15.76 4.62
CA GLY A 53 2.65 14.57 5.39
C GLY A 53 1.50 13.59 5.63
N VAL A 54 0.25 14.01 5.43
CA VAL A 54 -0.87 13.06 5.48
C VAL A 54 -0.99 12.34 4.15
N ALA A 55 -1.00 11.00 4.20
CA ALA A 55 -1.18 10.14 3.05
C ALA A 55 -2.11 8.97 3.39
N TYR A 56 -2.78 8.45 2.38
CA TYR A 56 -3.65 7.29 2.47
C TYR A 56 -3.22 6.23 1.48
N ALA A 57 -3.37 4.97 1.89
CA ALA A 57 -3.08 3.80 1.08
C ALA A 57 -4.26 2.83 1.16
N ALA A 58 -4.58 2.16 0.06
CA ALA A 58 -5.58 1.12 0.06
C ALA A 58 -5.14 -0.08 -0.78
N ASN A 59 -5.36 -1.28 -0.27
CA ASN A 59 -5.20 -2.54 -1.01
C ASN A 59 -6.31 -3.52 -0.61
N ASN A 60 -6.22 -4.78 -1.04
CA ASN A 60 -7.18 -5.82 -0.72
C ASN A 60 -7.31 -6.14 0.80
N GLN A 61 -6.43 -5.63 1.67
CA GLN A 61 -6.46 -5.85 3.12
C GLN A 61 -7.09 -4.70 3.93
N GLY A 62 -7.23 -3.51 3.33
CA GLY A 62 -7.87 -2.36 3.98
C GLY A 62 -7.41 -1.00 3.49
N ILE A 63 -7.75 0.02 4.28
CA ILE A 63 -7.31 1.40 4.11
C ILE A 63 -6.38 1.75 5.27
N TYR A 64 -5.30 2.44 4.95
CA TYR A 64 -4.24 2.82 5.86
C TYR A 64 -4.01 4.33 5.73
N ARG A 65 -3.59 4.95 6.83
CA ARG A 65 -3.23 6.37 6.88
C ARG A 65 -1.82 6.51 7.41
N SER A 66 -1.06 7.42 6.83
CA SER A 66 0.18 7.93 7.38
C SER A 66 -0.02 9.41 7.75
N ALA A 67 0.59 9.83 8.85
CA ALA A 67 0.62 11.24 9.28
C ALA A 67 2.02 11.88 9.14
N ASP A 68 3.01 11.12 8.66
CA ASP A 68 4.42 11.49 8.69
C ASP A 68 5.09 11.46 7.30
N ALA A 69 4.32 11.55 6.22
CA ALA A 69 4.78 11.43 4.83
C ALA A 69 5.20 10.00 4.45
N GLY A 70 4.52 9.01 5.02
CA GLY A 70 4.61 7.60 4.63
C GLY A 70 5.75 6.83 5.30
N PHE A 71 6.36 7.35 6.37
CA PHE A 71 7.34 6.55 7.14
C PHE A 71 6.63 5.47 7.94
N THR A 72 5.52 5.82 8.61
CA THR A 72 4.69 4.89 9.35
C THR A 72 3.25 4.97 8.88
N TRP A 73 2.53 3.85 9.02
CA TRP A 73 1.14 3.73 8.63
C TRP A 73 0.31 3.19 9.78
N GLU A 74 -0.99 3.44 9.73
CA GLU A 74 -1.95 2.88 10.66
C GLU A 74 -3.16 2.42 9.86
N ARG A 75 -3.64 1.20 10.13
CA ARG A 75 -4.87 0.70 9.51
C ARG A 75 -6.07 1.46 10.08
N LEU A 76 -6.88 2.05 9.21
CA LEU A 76 -8.11 2.71 9.62
C LEU A 76 -9.17 1.67 10.02
N ASP A 77 -9.95 1.99 11.04
CA ASP A 77 -11.06 1.17 11.49
C ASP A 77 -12.29 1.35 10.58
N ILE A 78 -12.15 0.88 9.34
CA ILE A 78 -13.19 0.90 8.32
C ILE A 78 -13.57 -0.56 8.03
N PRO A 79 -14.87 -0.93 8.08
CA PRO A 79 -15.31 -2.27 7.71
C PRO A 79 -14.83 -2.66 6.33
N TRP A 80 -14.11 -3.79 6.25
CA TRP A 80 -13.53 -4.30 5.01
C TRP A 80 -14.13 -5.67 4.66
N PRO A 81 -15.21 -5.72 3.84
CA PRO A 81 -15.85 -6.95 3.43
C PRO A 81 -14.87 -7.98 2.85
N ALA A 82 -15.03 -9.25 3.24
CA ALA A 82 -14.16 -10.34 2.79
C ALA A 82 -14.02 -10.44 1.26
N ARG A 83 -15.08 -10.08 0.52
CA ARG A 83 -15.07 -10.03 -0.96
C ARG A 83 -14.01 -9.08 -1.56
N TYR A 84 -13.56 -8.07 -0.82
CA TYR A 84 -12.50 -7.16 -1.29
C TYR A 84 -11.11 -7.77 -1.15
N ARG A 85 -10.92 -8.82 -0.34
CA ARG A 85 -9.63 -9.51 -0.19
C ARG A 85 -9.16 -10.20 -1.46
N SER A 86 -10.07 -10.54 -2.36
CA SER A 86 -9.78 -11.13 -3.67
C SER A 86 -9.83 -10.12 -4.82
N GLN A 87 -10.01 -8.83 -4.54
CA GLN A 87 -10.13 -7.77 -5.55
C GLN A 87 -9.01 -6.76 -5.38
N ARG A 88 -8.59 -6.12 -6.47
CA ARG A 88 -7.70 -4.97 -6.41
C ARG A 88 -8.49 -3.70 -6.16
N VAL A 89 -7.91 -2.77 -5.41
CA VAL A 89 -8.42 -1.39 -5.35
C VAL A 89 -8.02 -0.69 -6.65
N GLU A 90 -9.00 -0.11 -7.34
CA GLU A 90 -8.76 0.55 -8.64
C GLU A 90 -8.43 2.04 -8.49
N GLY A 91 -8.92 2.69 -7.43
CA GLY A 91 -8.71 4.10 -7.20
C GLY A 91 -8.95 4.49 -5.75
N LEU A 92 -8.32 5.60 -5.34
CA LEU A 92 -8.49 6.24 -4.05
C LEU A 92 -8.48 7.75 -4.27
N ALA A 93 -9.49 8.44 -3.75
CA ALA A 93 -9.57 9.90 -3.80
C ALA A 93 -9.69 10.44 -2.38
N VAL A 94 -8.89 11.45 -2.07
CA VAL A 94 -8.96 12.21 -0.82
C VAL A 94 -9.57 13.56 -1.19
N ILE A 95 -10.70 13.88 -0.56
CA ILE A 95 -11.50 15.06 -0.88
C ILE A 95 -11.63 15.89 0.39
N GLU A 96 -11.38 17.18 0.27
CA GLU A 96 -11.67 18.13 1.34
C GLU A 96 -13.11 18.58 1.25
N ASN A 97 -13.81 18.54 2.39
CA ASN A 97 -15.05 19.27 2.53
C ASN A 97 -14.66 20.70 2.92
N GLY A 98 -14.89 21.65 2.01
CA GLY A 98 -14.66 23.07 2.26
C GLY A 98 -15.59 23.67 3.31
#